data_AF-A0A2E7L3Z3-F1
#
_entry.id   AF-A0A2E7L3Z3-F1
#
_cell.length_a   1.000
_cell.length_b   1.000
_cell.length_c   1.000
_cell.angle_alpha   90.00
_cell.angle_beta   90.00
_cell.angle_gamma   90.00
#
_symmetry.space_group_name_H-M   'P 1'
#
loop_
_entity.id
_entity.type
_entity.pdbx_description
1 polymer ?
#
loop_
_entity_poly.entity_id
_entity_poly.type
_entity_poly.pdbx_seq_one_letter_code
_entity_poly.pdbx_strand_id
1 'polypeptide(L)' 'MEEEIVLTTAEQRVMRTFRRFLMTPGQMLCFYGPNLKQNLTTLERLTERDFLVKEKFQGGYSLTLEGYAAMNSCD' A
#
# COMPACT_ATOMS: atom_id res chain seq x y z
N MET A 1 -3.61 0.05 23.79
CA MET A 1 -4.76 -0.36 22.97
C MET A 1 -4.22 -0.56 21.57
N GLU A 2 -4.00 -1.81 21.17
CA GLU A 2 -3.71 -2.10 19.76
C GLU A 2 -5.04 -1.91 19.02
N GLU A 3 -5.17 -0.81 18.27
CA GLU A 3 -6.28 -0.67 17.34
C GLU A 3 -6.16 -1.78 16.29
N GLU A 4 -7.17 -2.62 16.19
CA GLU A 4 -7.26 -3.66 15.17
C GLU A 4 -7.29 -2.97 13.80
N ILE A 5 -6.20 -3.09 13.04
CA ILE A 5 -6.08 -2.45 11.72
C ILE A 5 -6.99 -3.19 10.74
N VAL A 6 -8.24 -2.74 10.64
CA VAL A 6 -9.18 -3.25 9.65
C VAL A 6 -8.94 -2.52 8.33
N LEU A 7 -8.43 -3.25 7.34
CA LEU A 7 -8.30 -2.78 5.96
C LEU A 7 -9.57 -3.10 5.17
N THR A 8 -10.06 -2.12 4.41
CA THR A 8 -11.16 -2.32 3.45
C THR A 8 -10.73 -3.25 2.31
N THR A 9 -11.69 -3.81 1.56
CA THR A 9 -11.40 -4.67 0.41
C THR A 9 -10.50 -4.01 -0.64
N ALA A 10 -10.64 -2.70 -0.85
CA ALA A 10 -9.81 -1.95 -1.78
C ALA A 10 -8.38 -1.80 -1.26
N GLU A 11 -8.21 -1.46 0.02
CA GLU A 11 -6.91 -1.35 0.69
C GLU A 11 -6.18 -2.71 0.69
N GLN A 12 -6.89 -3.79 1.04
CA GLN A 12 -6.35 -5.15 0.96
C GLN A 12 -5.89 -5.50 -0.47
N ARG A 13 -6.63 -5.10 -1.50
CA ARG A 13 -6.24 -5.34 -2.90
C ARG A 13 -4.91 -4.65 -3.26
N VAL A 14 -4.71 -3.43 -2.78
CA VAL A 14 -3.43 -2.72 -2.94
C VAL A 14 -2.32 -3.46 -2.18
N MET A 15 -2.54 -3.82 -0.91
CA MET A 15 -1.56 -4.57 -0.11
C MET A 15 -1.18 -5.91 -0.75
N ARG A 16 -2.15 -6.68 -1.25
CA ARG A 16 -1.89 -7.92 -1.99
C ARG A 16 -1.04 -7.71 -3.24
N THR A 17 -1.10 -6.52 -3.85
CA THR A 17 -0.23 -6.19 -5.00
C THR A 17 1.23 -6.09 -4.55
N PHE A 18 1.52 -5.36 -3.47
CA PHE A 18 2.87 -5.31 -2.89
C PHE A 18 3.37 -6.71 -2.50
N ARG A 19 2.51 -7.52 -1.86
CA ARG A 19 2.84 -8.90 -1.48
C ARG A 19 3.16 -9.77 -2.70
N ARG A 20 2.39 -9.65 -3.78
CA ARG A 20 2.61 -10.38 -5.04
C ARG A 20 3.96 -10.06 -5.67
N PHE A 21 4.44 -8.83 -5.54
CA PHE A 21 5.76 -8.40 -6.01
C PHE A 21 6.86 -8.57 -4.95
N LEU A 22 6.57 -9.24 -3.82
CA LEU A 22 7.50 -9.51 -2.72
C LEU A 22 8.16 -8.24 -2.17
N MET A 23 7.40 -7.14 -2.13
CA MET A 23 7.94 -5.86 -1.72
C MET A 23 8.16 -5.80 -0.21
N THR A 24 9.30 -5.27 0.20
CA THR A 24 9.65 -4.98 1.59
C THR A 24 9.60 -3.47 1.86
N PRO A 25 9.64 -3.04 3.13
CA PRO A 25 9.67 -1.62 3.47
C PRO A 25 10.75 -0.84 2.72
N GLY A 26 10.41 0.35 2.26
CA GLY A 26 11.31 1.23 1.48
C GLY A 26 11.59 0.79 0.04
N GLN A 27 11.05 -0.36 -0.41
CA GLN A 27 11.10 -0.75 -1.82
C GLN A 27 9.90 -0.16 -2.58
N MET A 28 10.21 0.59 -3.62
CA MET A 28 9.22 1.27 -4.44
C MET A 28 8.55 0.32 -5.43
N LEU A 29 7.21 0.31 -5.40
CA LEU A 29 6.38 -0.27 -6.43
C LEU A 29 5.72 0.85 -7.26
N CYS A 30 5.89 0.78 -8.58
CA CYS A 30 5.32 1.76 -9.49
C CYS A 30 3.95 1.31 -10.02
N PHE A 31 2.92 2.07 -9.70
CA PHE A 31 1.59 1.97 -10.29
C PHE A 31 1.53 2.86 -11.54
N TYR A 32 1.03 2.33 -12.65
CA TYR A 32 0.92 3.05 -13.92
C TYR A 32 -0.41 2.81 -14.63
N GLY A 33 -0.75 3.73 -15.54
CA GLY A 33 -1.90 3.59 -16.44
C GLY A 33 -3.24 3.38 -15.70
N PRO A 34 -4.09 2.45 -16.17
CA PRO A 34 -5.36 2.14 -15.52
C PRO A 34 -5.20 1.69 -14.06
N ASN A 35 -4.11 0.99 -13.73
CA ASN A 35 -3.87 0.48 -12.38
C ASN A 35 -3.65 1.63 -11.38
N LEU A 36 -2.92 2.68 -11.77
CA LEU A 36 -2.78 3.88 -10.95
C LEU A 36 -4.13 4.59 -10.79
N LYS A 37 -4.85 4.83 -11.89
CA LYS A 37 -6.14 5.55 -11.85
C LYS A 37 -7.19 4.85 -10.98
N GLN A 38 -7.26 3.51 -11.06
CA GLN A 38 -8.23 2.71 -10.29
C GLN A 38 -7.91 2.66 -8.80
N ASN A 39 -6.64 2.78 -8.41
CA ASN A 39 -6.22 2.66 -7.02
C ASN A 39 -5.80 3.99 -6.38
N LEU A 40 -5.84 5.12 -7.11
CA LEU A 40 -5.30 6.40 -6.66
C LEU A 40 -5.85 6.81 -5.29
N THR A 41 -7.17 6.83 -5.13
CA THR A 41 -7.83 7.18 -3.85
C THR A 41 -7.46 6.22 -2.72
N THR A 42 -7.27 4.94 -3.02
CA THR A 42 -6.83 3.95 -2.04
C THR A 42 -5.37 4.15 -1.65
N LEU A 43 -4.50 4.45 -2.61
CA LEU A 43 -3.09 4.74 -2.38
C LEU A 43 -2.91 6.01 -1.54
N GLU A 44 -3.71 7.03 -1.80
CA GLU A 44 -3.77 8.27 -1.01
C GLU A 44 -4.22 7.97 0.43
N ARG A 45 -5.33 7.26 0.63
CA ARG A 45 -5.79 6.85 1.97
C ARG A 45 -4.76 6.02 2.73
N LEU A 46 -4.11 5.07 2.08
CA LEU A 46 -3.06 4.26 2.70
C LEU A 46 -1.82 5.09 3.05
N THR A 47 -1.57 6.17 2.31
CA THR A 47 -0.51 7.14 2.64
C THR A 47 -0.92 8.00 3.83
N GLU A 48 -2.17 8.48 3.89
CA GLU A 48 -2.71 9.24 5.02
C GLU A 48 -2.75 8.43 6.34
N ARG A 49 -2.81 7.10 6.22
CA ARG A 49 -2.78 6.15 7.35
C ARG A 49 -1.38 5.62 7.68
N ASP A 50 -0.33 6.23 7.13
CA ASP A 50 1.07 5.85 7.34
C ASP A 50 1.41 4.40 6.96
N PHE A 51 0.66 3.78 6.06
CA PHE A 51 0.99 2.44 5.53
C PHE A 51 1.85 2.50 4.27
N LEU A 52 1.72 3.59 3.50
CA LEU A 52 2.50 3.82 2.29
C LEU A 52 3.20 5.16 2.37
N VAL A 53 4.34 5.25 1.70
CA VAL A 53 5.02 6.51 1.39
C VAL A 53 4.91 6.73 -0.10
N LYS A 54 4.44 7.92 -0.50
CA LYS A 54 4.49 8.36 -1.89
C LYS A 54 5.91 8.77 -2.24
N GLU A 55 6.47 8.11 -3.24
CA GLU A 55 7.84 8.39 -3.71
C GLU A 55 7.88 9.59 -4.65
N LYS A 56 9.09 10.11 -4.89
CA LYS A 56 9.31 11.21 -5.85
C LYS A 56 8.91 10.83 -7.29
N PHE A 57 8.98 9.55 -7.62
CA PHE A 57 8.62 9.06 -8.95
C PHE A 57 7.09 8.98 -9.11
N GLN A 58 6.56 9.42 -10.25
CA GLN A 58 5.12 9.47 -10.48
C GLN A 58 4.50 8.06 -10.42
N GLY A 59 3.57 7.88 -9.47
CA GLY A 59 2.92 6.59 -9.23
C GLY A 59 3.77 5.59 -8.44
N GLY A 60 4.94 5.99 -7.95
CA GLY A 60 5.77 5.19 -7.05
C GLY A 60 5.28 5.27 -5.61
N TYR A 61 5.11 4.12 -4.98
CA TYR A 61 4.75 4.01 -3.57
C TYR A 61 5.60 2.93 -2.91
N SER A 62 6.02 3.16 -1.67
CA SER A 62 6.79 2.22 -0.86
C SER A 62 6.01 1.85 0.41
N LEU A 63 6.20 0.64 0.93
CA LEU A 63 5.64 0.26 2.23
C LEU A 63 6.41 0.93 3.37
N THR A 64 5.68 1.36 4.40
CA THR A 64 6.25 1.59 5.73
C THR A 64 6.42 0.27 6.48
N LEU A 65 6.95 0.32 7.71
CA LEU A 65 7.03 -0.87 8.57
C LEU A 65 5.63 -1.35 8.95
N GLU A 66 4.75 -0.41 9.29
CA GLU A 66 3.35 -0.61 9.65
C GLU A 66 2.57 -1.17 8.45
N GLY A 67 2.80 -0.62 7.25
CA GLY A 67 2.17 -1.08 6.02
C GLY A 67 2.57 -2.51 5.67
N TYR A 68 3.85 -2.85 5.87
CA TYR A 68 4.35 -4.21 5.67
C TYR A 68 3.76 -5.21 6.67
N ALA A 69 3.64 -4.82 7.95
CA ALA A 69 2.95 -5.64 8.94
C ALA A 69 1.48 -5.87 8.56
N ALA A 70 0.75 -4.81 8.20
CA ALA A 70 -0.64 -4.87 7.78
C ALA A 70 -0.84 -5.69 6.48
N MET A 71 0.12 -5.62 5.56
CA MET A 71 0.13 -6.43 4.35
C MET A 71 0.24 -7.93 4.67
N ASN A 72 1.08 -8.30 5.64
CA ASN A 72 1.29 -9.69 6.03
C ASN A 72 0.12 -10.26 6.86
N SER A 73 -0.69 -9.41 7.49
CA SER A 73 -1.93 -9.79 8.14
C SER A 73 -3.14 -9.84 7.19
N CYS A 74 -2.98 -9.51 5.90
CA CYS A 74 -4.03 -9.71 4.90
C CYS A 74 -4.13 -11.18 4.51
N ASP A 75 -5.32 -11.77 4.64
CA ASP A 75 -5.67 -13.08 4.07
C ASP A 75 -5.68 -13.06 2.53
#